data_AF-A0A1D2J5J0-F1
#
_entry.id   AF-A0A1D2J5J0-F1
#
_cell.length_a   1.000
_cell.length_b   1.000
_cell.length_c   1.000
_cell.angle_alpha   90.00
_cell.angle_beta   90.00
_cell.angle_gamma   90.00
#
_symmetry.space_group_name_H-M   'P 1'
#
loop_
_entity.id
_entity.type
_entity.pdbx_description
1 polymer ?
#
loop_
_entity_poly.entity_id
_entity_poly.type
_entity_poly.pdbx_seq_one_letter_code
_entity_poly.pdbx_strand_id
1 'polypeptide(L)'
;MRGSSFLNSGGSLWLILAGWTSNSILFRRSFKIGLFALICFFLVVFAAYFNSPVLRHPSSPLSDDQSTVTPHVVASGKEKALPANTPTVSRPLPPQSYPPPHSASPTPFAIPENSIRKPPGLKIVAVIFYGRPDRVEILDCYLKRNLVANRGWIDEVYWVSNTKNQNDLNWLDKLLPTSPLYKKISPDTDSERKGYARLWDSAVTEPDTLYLKIDDDIVYIDDHAIPKLVSLKLESNHSFIVSANVVNGAPLSYHHYRTEAIRPYLPELTQPNDTSLGTPTWRASQLPPWEGPDDFEFPLGVGTAPYPNHRWLPLRHGNRSDIYRTPIQHSLCSPWKEVYGKWSLAAQQHFSFFESLEQNATDVYDFARRGVWNMGFERISINFIAVWGKDIIDHLPLVDDEAMLTKSIPRRLNRPVLVATGALASHYAFTSQVEDLKNTDILSRYRAYANELVCPGTLI
;
A
#
# COMPACT_ATOMS: atom_id res chain seq x y z
N MET A 1 70.46 -52.97 19.29
CA MET A 1 69.90 -54.03 20.16
C MET A 1 68.76 -53.43 20.97
N ARG A 2 67.56 -54.04 20.92
CA ARG A 2 66.39 -54.03 21.85
C ARG A 2 65.96 -52.67 22.47
N GLY A 3 64.71 -52.22 22.45
CA GLY A 3 63.41 -52.79 22.09
C GLY A 3 62.31 -52.25 23.04
N SER A 4 61.06 -52.14 22.54
CA SER A 4 59.75 -52.32 23.23
C SER A 4 59.36 -51.39 24.40
N SER A 5 58.09 -51.03 24.67
CA SER A 5 56.75 -51.29 24.11
C SER A 5 55.70 -50.46 24.88
N PHE A 6 54.53 -50.29 24.25
CA PHE A 6 53.29 -49.66 24.71
C PHE A 6 52.38 -50.60 25.57
N LEU A 7 51.34 -50.00 26.19
CA LEU A 7 50.07 -50.55 26.75
C LEU A 7 50.11 -51.11 28.20
N ASN A 8 49.13 -50.98 29.12
CA ASN A 8 47.72 -50.53 29.10
C ASN A 8 47.16 -50.34 30.54
N SER A 9 46.03 -49.63 30.68
CA SER A 9 44.88 -49.81 31.64
C SER A 9 45.15 -49.85 33.18
N GLY A 10 44.39 -49.25 34.11
CA GLY A 10 43.02 -48.74 34.17
C GLY A 10 42.51 -48.98 35.62
N GLY A 11 41.72 -48.06 36.18
CA GLY A 11 40.89 -48.33 37.36
C GLY A 11 41.24 -47.60 38.67
N SER A 12 40.59 -46.46 38.91
CA SER A 12 40.02 -46.09 40.23
C SER A 12 39.08 -44.89 40.06
N LEU A 13 38.08 -45.11 39.20
CA LEU A 13 36.96 -44.23 38.91
C LEU A 13 35.80 -44.52 39.88
N TRP A 14 35.96 -44.35 41.20
CA TRP A 14 34.85 -44.64 42.15
C TRP A 14 34.77 -43.79 43.43
N LEU A 15 35.45 -42.63 43.53
CA LEU A 15 35.35 -41.79 44.74
C LEU A 15 35.13 -40.28 44.52
N ILE A 16 34.85 -39.81 43.29
CA ILE A 16 34.61 -38.37 43.01
C ILE A 16 33.18 -38.08 42.52
N LEU A 17 32.29 -39.08 42.44
CA LEU A 17 30.92 -38.91 41.94
C LEU A 17 29.86 -38.57 43.01
N ALA A 18 30.22 -38.39 44.28
CA ALA A 18 29.27 -38.03 45.35
C ALA A 18 29.21 -36.52 45.70
N GLY A 19 30.07 -35.68 45.09
CA GLY A 19 30.17 -34.25 45.43
C GLY A 19 29.39 -33.28 44.54
N TRP A 20 28.83 -33.74 43.42
CA TRP A 20 28.27 -32.85 42.37
C TRP A 20 26.74 -32.87 42.26
N THR A 21 26.04 -33.71 43.02
CA THR A 21 24.56 -33.78 43.00
C THR A 21 23.88 -32.94 44.08
N SER A 22 24.61 -32.41 45.08
CA SER A 22 24.02 -31.59 46.15
C SER A 22 23.97 -30.08 45.84
N ASN A 23 24.83 -29.57 44.96
CA ASN A 23 24.84 -28.14 44.59
C ASN A 23 23.81 -27.75 43.51
N SER A 24 23.20 -28.72 42.81
CA SER A 24 22.24 -28.44 41.73
C SER A 24 20.78 -28.33 42.20
N ILE A 25 20.46 -28.82 43.40
CA ILE A 25 19.09 -28.80 43.96
C ILE A 25 18.82 -27.50 44.74
N LEU A 26 19.81 -26.99 45.48
CA LEU A 26 19.70 -25.73 46.22
C LEU A 26 19.64 -24.52 45.26
N PHE A 27 20.42 -24.51 44.18
CA PHE A 27 20.40 -23.43 43.19
C PHE A 27 19.07 -23.37 42.41
N ARG A 28 18.46 -24.53 42.11
CA ARG A 28 17.15 -24.61 41.44
C ARG A 28 15.98 -24.17 42.33
N ARG A 29 16.07 -24.34 43.66
CA ARG A 29 15.02 -23.84 44.58
C ARG A 29 15.10 -22.33 44.78
N SER A 30 16.30 -21.77 44.94
CA SER A 30 16.48 -20.32 45.13
C SER A 30 16.11 -19.52 43.87
N PHE A 31 16.39 -20.04 42.68
CA PHE A 31 16.00 -19.38 41.41
C PHE A 31 14.47 -19.37 41.19
N LYS A 32 13.76 -20.46 41.55
CA LYS A 32 12.30 -20.53 41.43
C LYS A 32 11.59 -19.59 42.42
N ILE A 33 12.13 -19.43 43.63
CA ILE A 33 11.60 -18.49 44.63
C ILE A 33 11.82 -17.05 44.17
N GLY A 34 12.99 -16.73 43.60
CA GLY A 34 13.28 -15.40 43.05
C GLY A 34 12.37 -15.04 41.86
N LEU A 35 12.12 -15.98 40.95
CA LEU A 35 11.23 -15.76 39.81
C LEU A 35 9.76 -15.58 40.24
N PHE A 36 9.31 -16.33 41.25
CA PHE A 36 7.96 -16.19 41.79
C PHE A 36 7.77 -14.84 42.50
N ALA A 37 8.76 -14.40 43.28
CA ALA A 37 8.74 -13.08 43.92
C ALA A 37 8.69 -11.93 42.91
N LEU A 38 9.42 -12.06 41.79
CA LEU A 38 9.41 -11.07 40.71
C LEU A 38 8.03 -10.98 40.03
N ILE A 39 7.41 -12.13 39.74
CA ILE A 39 6.07 -12.18 39.12
C ILE A 39 5.02 -11.60 40.06
N CYS A 40 5.06 -11.94 41.35
CA CYS A 40 4.17 -11.35 42.35
C CYS A 40 4.35 -9.84 42.47
N PHE A 41 5.60 -9.34 42.42
CA PHE A 41 5.87 -7.91 42.44
C PHE A 41 5.27 -7.18 41.22
N PHE A 42 5.42 -7.75 40.02
CA PHE A 42 4.81 -7.19 38.81
C PHE A 42 3.28 -7.22 38.85
N LEU A 43 2.66 -8.26 39.41
CA LEU A 43 1.21 -8.33 39.57
C LEU A 43 0.69 -7.31 40.59
N VAL A 44 1.42 -7.05 41.68
CA VAL A 44 1.06 -6.01 42.66
C VAL A 44 1.20 -4.62 42.05
N VAL A 45 2.26 -4.35 41.29
CA VAL A 45 2.43 -3.06 40.57
C VAL A 45 1.35 -2.88 39.51
N PHE A 46 1.00 -3.93 38.77
CA PHE A 46 -0.07 -3.89 37.77
C PHE A 46 -1.44 -3.64 38.43
N ALA A 47 -1.74 -4.31 39.54
CA ALA A 47 -2.96 -4.06 40.31
C ALA A 47 -3.00 -2.64 40.91
N ALA A 48 -1.88 -2.11 41.42
CA ALA A 48 -1.83 -0.74 41.94
C ALA A 48 -2.01 0.32 40.85
N TYR A 49 -1.50 0.07 39.64
CA TYR A 49 -1.63 0.98 38.50
C TYR A 49 -3.05 1.00 37.93
N PHE A 50 -3.72 -0.16 37.87
CA PHE A 50 -5.06 -0.28 37.28
C PHE A 50 -6.22 -0.16 38.28
N ASN A 51 -5.95 -0.15 39.58
CA ASN A 51 -6.97 -0.08 40.63
C ASN A 51 -6.85 1.20 41.50
N SER A 52 -6.32 2.29 40.95
CA SER A 52 -6.34 3.61 41.60
C SER A 52 -7.70 4.30 41.36
N PRO A 53 -8.51 4.58 42.42
CA PRO A 53 -9.77 5.29 42.28
C PRO A 53 -9.55 6.81 42.32
N VAL A 54 -8.61 7.37 41.55
CA VAL A 54 -8.41 8.82 41.48
C VAL A 54 -7.87 9.23 40.11
N LEU A 55 -8.78 9.53 39.20
CA LEU A 55 -8.68 10.64 38.24
C LEU A 55 -10.11 10.91 37.75
N ARG A 56 -10.94 11.43 38.68
CA ARG A 56 -12.19 12.10 38.32
C ARG A 56 -11.83 13.39 37.59
N HIS A 57 -12.39 13.56 36.40
CA HIS A 57 -12.41 14.84 35.69
C HIS A 57 -12.93 15.96 36.62
N PRO A 58 -12.33 17.17 36.59
CA PRO A 58 -12.90 18.31 37.28
C PRO A 58 -14.21 18.72 36.60
N SER A 59 -15.27 18.74 37.39
CA SER A 59 -16.56 19.36 37.09
C SER A 59 -16.34 20.86 36.88
N SER A 60 -16.83 21.41 35.77
CA SER A 60 -16.90 22.86 35.56
C SER A 60 -17.93 23.49 36.50
N PRO A 61 -17.67 24.69 37.07
CA PRO A 61 -18.65 25.39 37.88
C PRO A 61 -19.50 26.39 37.07
N LEU A 62 -20.81 26.34 37.35
CA LEU A 62 -21.84 27.39 37.28
C LEU A 62 -22.09 28.17 35.96
N SER A 63 -23.31 28.02 35.45
CA SER A 63 -24.38 28.99 35.76
C SER A 63 -25.74 28.31 35.69
N ASP A 64 -26.48 28.43 36.79
CA ASP A 64 -27.89 28.10 36.94
C ASP A 64 -28.76 28.90 35.97
N ASP A 65 -29.84 28.29 35.47
CA ASP A 65 -31.15 28.83 35.82
C ASP A 65 -32.16 27.70 36.09
N GLN A 66 -32.85 27.85 37.20
CA GLN A 66 -33.78 26.91 37.81
C GLN A 66 -35.17 27.06 37.22
N SER A 67 -35.84 25.93 36.99
CA SER A 67 -37.14 25.63 37.63
C SER A 67 -37.55 24.19 37.25
N THR A 68 -37.34 23.17 38.10
CA THR A 68 -38.31 22.66 39.11
C THR A 68 -39.73 22.55 38.52
N VAL A 69 -40.39 21.39 38.45
CA VAL A 69 -40.77 20.48 39.55
C VAL A 69 -41.08 19.06 39.02
N THR A 70 -40.82 18.12 39.91
CA THR A 70 -40.91 16.65 39.98
C THR A 70 -42.27 15.97 39.66
N PRO A 71 -42.29 14.62 39.57
CA PRO A 71 -43.26 13.80 38.84
C PRO A 71 -44.30 13.11 39.74
N HIS A 72 -45.39 12.58 39.15
CA HIS A 72 -46.14 11.48 39.77
C HIS A 72 -46.72 10.45 38.79
N VAL A 73 -46.65 9.23 39.29
CA VAL A 73 -46.93 7.87 38.81
C VAL A 73 -48.44 7.53 38.79
N VAL A 74 -48.88 6.88 37.70
CA VAL A 74 -49.83 5.72 37.56
C VAL A 74 -51.21 5.78 38.23
N ALA A 75 -52.28 5.63 37.42
CA ALA A 75 -53.20 4.47 37.39
C ALA A 75 -54.61 4.78 36.81
N SER A 76 -55.03 3.93 35.86
CA SER A 76 -56.36 3.29 35.72
C SER A 76 -57.64 4.15 35.56
N GLY A 77 -58.28 3.99 34.39
CA GLY A 77 -59.62 3.37 34.37
C GLY A 77 -60.83 4.19 33.88
N LYS A 78 -61.41 3.69 32.77
CA LYS A 78 -62.83 3.63 32.38
C LYS A 78 -63.42 4.70 31.46
N GLU A 79 -63.85 4.17 30.31
CA GLU A 79 -64.72 4.72 29.27
C GLU A 79 -66.14 5.10 29.76
N LYS A 80 -66.74 6.07 29.08
CA LYS A 80 -68.19 6.13 28.78
C LYS A 80 -68.47 6.84 27.44
N ALA A 81 -69.34 6.19 26.66
CA ALA A 81 -69.85 6.36 25.30
C ALA A 81 -70.36 7.78 24.86
N LEU A 82 -69.97 8.28 23.66
CA LEU A 82 -70.67 8.40 22.33
C LEU A 82 -71.72 9.56 22.20
N PRO A 83 -71.98 10.17 21.00
CA PRO A 83 -72.03 9.48 19.70
C PRO A 83 -71.44 10.14 18.43
N ALA A 84 -71.33 9.24 17.45
CA ALA A 84 -71.11 9.29 16.00
C ALA A 84 -71.39 10.58 15.21
N ASN A 85 -70.48 10.89 14.28
CA ASN A 85 -70.83 11.22 12.90
C ASN A 85 -69.73 10.77 11.91
N THR A 86 -70.23 10.31 10.76
CA THR A 86 -69.70 9.58 9.59
C THR A 86 -68.42 10.13 8.93
N PRO A 87 -67.60 9.28 8.25
CA PRO A 87 -66.23 9.62 7.86
C PRO A 87 -66.17 10.44 6.57
N THR A 88 -65.35 11.48 6.58
CA THR A 88 -64.99 12.22 5.37
C THR A 88 -63.65 11.69 4.87
N VAL A 89 -63.66 11.14 3.67
CA VAL A 89 -62.49 10.69 2.90
C VAL A 89 -61.58 11.90 2.63
N SER A 90 -60.47 11.99 3.36
CA SER A 90 -59.41 12.96 3.09
C SER A 90 -58.44 12.40 2.04
N ARG A 91 -58.44 13.06 0.89
CA ARG A 91 -57.59 12.91 -0.30
C ARG A 91 -56.11 12.68 0.05
N PRO A 92 -55.38 11.78 -0.65
CA PRO A 92 -53.95 11.63 -0.46
C PRO A 92 -53.21 12.90 -0.90
N LEU A 93 -52.25 13.30 -0.06
CA LEU A 93 -51.29 14.36 -0.34
C LEU A 93 -50.41 13.96 -1.55
N PRO A 94 -50.06 14.89 -2.45
CA PRO A 94 -49.19 14.59 -3.58
C PRO A 94 -47.79 14.19 -3.08
N PRO A 95 -47.07 13.31 -3.82
CA PRO A 95 -45.72 12.91 -3.45
C PRO A 95 -44.81 14.14 -3.44
N GLN A 96 -44.11 14.34 -2.31
CA GLN A 96 -43.05 15.33 -2.21
C GLN A 96 -41.96 14.96 -3.22
N SER A 97 -41.84 15.77 -4.27
CA SER A 97 -40.71 15.79 -5.16
C SER A 97 -39.47 16.19 -4.35
N TYR A 98 -38.55 15.24 -4.17
CA TYR A 98 -37.21 15.55 -3.71
C TYR A 98 -36.59 16.59 -4.65
N PRO A 99 -36.01 17.69 -4.15
CA PRO A 99 -35.24 18.60 -5.00
C PRO A 99 -34.08 17.83 -5.63
N PRO A 100 -33.70 18.13 -6.88
CA PRO A 100 -32.56 17.52 -7.53
C PRO A 100 -31.31 17.73 -6.66
N PRO A 101 -30.37 16.78 -6.61
CA PRO A 101 -29.15 16.96 -5.84
C PRO A 101 -28.45 18.22 -6.33
N HIS A 102 -28.36 19.20 -5.43
CA HIS A 102 -27.72 20.48 -5.70
C HIS A 102 -26.34 20.24 -6.28
N SER A 103 -26.20 20.66 -7.54
CA SER A 103 -24.95 20.88 -8.24
C SER A 103 -24.19 21.99 -7.50
N ALA A 104 -23.36 21.58 -6.57
CA ALA A 104 -22.24 22.37 -6.06
C ALA A 104 -21.20 21.38 -5.54
N SER A 105 -20.66 20.57 -6.45
CA SER A 105 -19.36 19.94 -6.24
C SER A 105 -18.38 21.04 -5.84
N PRO A 106 -17.62 20.92 -4.75
CA PRO A 106 -16.39 21.69 -4.66
C PRO A 106 -15.56 21.23 -5.85
N THR A 107 -15.40 22.10 -6.85
CA THR A 107 -14.46 21.91 -7.96
C THR A 107 -13.17 21.36 -7.35
N PRO A 108 -12.70 20.15 -7.76
CA PRO A 108 -11.34 19.74 -7.45
C PRO A 108 -10.45 20.91 -7.84
N PHE A 109 -9.52 21.32 -6.97
CA PHE A 109 -8.62 22.45 -7.23
C PHE A 109 -8.14 22.36 -8.69
N ALA A 110 -8.73 23.19 -9.54
CA ALA A 110 -8.38 23.21 -10.95
C ALA A 110 -6.96 23.74 -10.98
N ILE A 111 -6.01 22.84 -11.22
CA ILE A 111 -4.62 23.15 -11.51
C ILE A 111 -4.68 24.22 -12.62
N PRO A 112 -4.33 25.49 -12.35
CA PRO A 112 -4.37 26.53 -13.38
C PRO A 112 -3.57 26.03 -14.59
N GLU A 113 -4.01 26.26 -15.84
CA GLU A 113 -3.30 25.78 -17.05
C GLU A 113 -1.79 26.12 -17.06
N ASN A 114 -1.39 27.17 -16.35
CA ASN A 114 0.02 27.55 -16.15
C ASN A 114 0.83 26.65 -15.20
N SER A 115 0.19 25.81 -14.39
CA SER A 115 0.84 24.86 -13.46
C SER A 115 1.04 23.45 -14.01
N ILE A 116 0.64 23.20 -15.26
CA ILE A 116 0.92 21.95 -16.00
C ILE A 116 2.26 22.05 -16.77
N ARG A 117 2.85 23.25 -16.86
CA ARG A 117 4.13 23.43 -17.55
C ARG A 117 5.28 23.05 -16.64
N LYS A 118 6.23 22.29 -17.18
CA LYS A 118 7.48 21.97 -16.50
C LYS A 118 8.19 23.26 -16.06
N PRO A 119 8.61 23.39 -14.79
CA PRO A 119 9.34 24.55 -14.31
C PRO A 119 10.63 24.79 -15.13
N PRO A 120 10.92 26.05 -15.54
CA PRO A 120 12.10 26.35 -16.32
C PRO A 120 13.38 26.11 -15.49
N GLY A 121 14.42 25.57 -16.15
CA GLY A 121 15.72 25.33 -15.51
C GLY A 121 15.80 24.13 -14.56
N LEU A 122 14.69 23.42 -14.34
CA LEU A 122 14.67 22.21 -13.50
C LEU A 122 15.02 20.97 -14.33
N LYS A 123 16.11 20.28 -13.98
CA LYS A 123 16.44 18.94 -14.52
C LYS A 123 15.71 17.85 -13.73
N ILE A 124 14.97 17.01 -14.42
CA ILE A 124 14.20 15.89 -13.86
C ILE A 124 14.64 14.59 -14.53
N VAL A 125 15.17 13.65 -13.74
CA VAL A 125 15.64 12.35 -14.22
C VAL A 125 14.81 11.24 -13.61
N ALA A 126 14.18 10.41 -14.45
CA ALA A 126 13.54 9.18 -13.99
C ALA A 126 14.59 8.07 -13.86
N VAL A 127 14.63 7.39 -12.71
CA VAL A 127 15.57 6.29 -12.43
C VAL A 127 14.77 5.01 -12.26
N ILE A 128 15.05 4.03 -13.11
CA ILE A 128 14.39 2.73 -13.12
C ILE A 128 15.43 1.67 -12.78
N PHE A 129 15.12 0.85 -11.78
CA PHE A 129 15.94 -0.34 -11.45
C PHE A 129 15.38 -1.50 -12.26
N TYR A 130 16.00 -1.75 -13.40
CA TYR A 130 15.47 -2.60 -14.45
C TYR A 130 15.76 -4.08 -14.23
N GLY A 131 14.74 -4.92 -14.34
CA GLY A 131 14.90 -6.37 -14.43
C GLY A 131 13.72 -7.14 -15.00
N ARG A 132 12.61 -6.50 -15.41
CA ARG A 132 11.35 -7.18 -15.75
C ARG A 132 10.75 -6.67 -17.07
N PRO A 133 11.18 -7.21 -18.23
CA PRO A 133 10.74 -6.74 -19.56
C PRO A 133 9.23 -6.71 -19.77
N ASP A 134 8.51 -7.72 -19.26
CA ASP A 134 7.07 -7.91 -19.38
C ASP A 134 6.23 -6.79 -18.74
N ARG A 135 6.82 -6.07 -17.79
CA ARG A 135 6.20 -4.93 -17.09
C ARG A 135 6.73 -3.62 -17.65
N VAL A 136 8.01 -3.59 -18.01
CA VAL A 136 8.68 -2.42 -18.58
C VAL A 136 8.11 -2.03 -19.93
N GLU A 137 7.64 -2.98 -20.74
CA GLU A 137 6.95 -2.65 -21.99
C GLU A 137 5.71 -1.76 -21.75
N ILE A 138 5.00 -1.95 -20.64
CA ILE A 138 3.87 -1.11 -20.24
C ILE A 138 4.38 0.23 -19.71
N LEU A 139 5.38 0.20 -18.81
CA LEU A 139 5.96 1.41 -18.21
C LEU A 139 6.56 2.36 -19.27
N ASP A 140 7.21 1.83 -20.30
CA ASP A 140 7.82 2.62 -21.38
C ASP A 140 6.80 3.54 -22.06
N CYS A 141 5.55 3.09 -22.24
CA CYS A 141 4.49 3.93 -22.79
C CYS A 141 4.25 5.19 -21.96
N TYR A 142 4.21 5.05 -20.63
CA TYR A 142 4.02 6.18 -19.73
C TYR A 142 5.27 7.06 -19.62
N LEU A 143 6.47 6.46 -19.61
CA LEU A 143 7.72 7.21 -19.61
C LEU A 143 7.83 8.07 -20.87
N LYS A 144 7.58 7.49 -22.05
CA LYS A 144 7.60 8.22 -23.33
C LYS A 144 6.62 9.38 -23.32
N ARG A 145 5.37 9.19 -22.90
CA ARG A 145 4.39 10.30 -22.79
C ARG A 145 4.89 11.41 -21.86
N ASN A 146 5.64 11.06 -20.82
CA ASN A 146 6.16 12.01 -19.85
C ASN A 146 7.56 12.58 -20.18
N LEU A 147 8.17 12.21 -21.31
CA LEU A 147 9.42 12.85 -21.77
C LEU A 147 9.16 14.29 -22.23
N VAL A 148 10.13 15.18 -22.01
CA VAL A 148 10.09 16.55 -22.52
C VAL A 148 9.95 16.60 -24.05
N ALA A 149 10.50 15.61 -24.77
CA ALA A 149 10.29 15.46 -26.22
C ALA A 149 8.81 15.31 -26.61
N ASN A 150 7.98 14.81 -25.68
CA ASN A 150 6.55 14.60 -25.85
C ASN A 150 5.71 15.53 -24.95
N ARG A 151 6.26 16.71 -24.60
CA ARG A 151 5.63 17.74 -23.75
C ARG A 151 5.39 17.32 -22.30
N GLY A 152 6.02 16.24 -21.84
CA GLY A 152 6.08 15.86 -20.44
C GLY A 152 7.19 16.59 -19.67
N TRP A 153 7.50 16.09 -18.47
CA TRP A 153 8.42 16.75 -17.53
C TRP A 153 9.77 16.04 -17.37
N ILE A 154 9.92 14.80 -17.82
CA ILE A 154 11.14 13.99 -17.67
C ILE A 154 12.16 14.39 -18.75
N ASP A 155 13.35 14.83 -18.34
CA ASP A 155 14.46 15.12 -19.26
C ASP A 155 15.18 13.87 -19.71
N GLU A 156 15.43 12.95 -18.78
CA GLU A 156 16.22 11.74 -19.05
C GLU A 156 15.65 10.56 -18.26
N VAL A 157 15.84 9.35 -18.80
CA VAL A 157 15.48 8.09 -18.14
C VAL A 157 16.74 7.26 -17.98
N TYR A 158 17.09 6.96 -16.73
CA TYR A 158 18.24 6.15 -16.35
C TYR A 158 17.76 4.72 -16.09
N TRP A 159 18.16 3.80 -16.96
CA TRP A 159 17.92 2.38 -16.85
C TRP A 159 19.09 1.72 -16.14
N VAL A 160 18.95 1.52 -14.82
CA VAL A 160 19.97 0.86 -14.00
C VAL A 160 19.78 -0.64 -14.09
N SER A 161 20.73 -1.33 -14.73
CA SER A 161 20.59 -2.76 -15.01
C SER A 161 20.69 -3.60 -13.71
N ASN A 162 19.58 -4.22 -13.29
CA ASN A 162 19.48 -5.05 -12.08
C ASN A 162 18.98 -6.47 -12.39
N THR A 163 19.52 -7.07 -13.44
CA THR A 163 19.26 -8.46 -13.82
C THR A 163 20.54 -9.09 -14.36
N LYS A 164 20.69 -10.40 -14.15
CA LYS A 164 21.75 -11.22 -14.75
C LYS A 164 21.24 -12.05 -15.92
N ASN A 165 19.94 -12.01 -16.20
CA ASN A 165 19.33 -12.75 -17.29
C ASN A 165 19.66 -12.04 -18.61
N GLN A 166 20.33 -12.76 -19.50
CA GLN A 166 20.78 -12.21 -20.78
C GLN A 166 19.61 -11.80 -21.68
N ASN A 167 18.46 -12.47 -21.60
CA ASN A 167 17.29 -12.10 -22.40
C ASN A 167 16.75 -10.73 -21.98
N ASP A 168 16.73 -10.45 -20.67
CA ASP A 168 16.29 -9.16 -20.15
C ASP A 168 17.27 -8.05 -20.57
N LEU A 169 18.58 -8.32 -20.52
CA LEU A 169 19.61 -7.37 -20.97
C LEU A 169 19.50 -7.09 -22.48
N ASN A 170 19.30 -8.14 -23.29
CA ASN A 170 19.11 -8.01 -24.73
C ASN A 170 17.83 -7.24 -25.07
N TRP A 171 16.77 -7.38 -24.26
CA TRP A 171 15.55 -6.60 -24.40
C TRP A 171 15.81 -5.12 -24.11
N LEU A 172 16.55 -4.81 -23.02
CA LEU A 172 16.92 -3.43 -22.69
C LEU A 172 17.76 -2.80 -23.80
N ASP A 173 18.71 -3.53 -24.38
CA ASP A 173 19.55 -3.04 -25.48
C ASP A 173 18.73 -2.69 -26.74
N LYS A 174 17.56 -3.30 -26.93
CA LYS A 174 16.59 -2.91 -27.97
C LYS A 174 15.74 -1.70 -27.58
N LEU A 175 15.43 -1.53 -26.30
CA LEU A 175 14.64 -0.41 -25.79
C LEU A 175 15.41 0.92 -25.88
N LEU A 176 16.66 0.93 -25.42
CA LEU A 176 17.50 2.13 -25.33
C LEU A 176 17.52 3.00 -26.61
N PRO A 177 17.74 2.46 -27.83
CA PRO A 177 17.77 3.28 -29.05
C PRO A 177 16.42 3.87 -29.45
N THR A 178 15.31 3.50 -28.80
CA THR A 178 13.98 4.07 -29.11
C THR A 178 13.79 5.50 -28.62
N SER A 179 14.70 6.03 -27.80
CA SER A 179 14.71 7.43 -27.38
C SER A 179 16.15 7.90 -27.08
N PRO A 180 16.58 9.07 -27.61
CA PRO A 180 17.89 9.63 -27.28
C PRO A 180 17.99 10.09 -25.80
N LEU A 181 16.86 10.15 -25.08
CA LEU A 181 16.79 10.53 -23.67
C LEU A 181 16.97 9.33 -22.73
N TYR A 182 17.12 8.12 -23.26
CA TYR A 182 17.33 6.91 -22.47
C TYR A 182 18.83 6.64 -22.30
N LYS A 183 19.25 6.41 -21.05
CA LYS A 183 20.63 6.11 -20.70
C LYS A 183 20.71 4.80 -19.93
N LYS A 184 21.65 3.93 -20.31
CA LYS A 184 21.99 2.73 -19.55
C LYS A 184 22.95 3.11 -18.43
N ILE A 185 22.62 2.72 -17.21
CA ILE A 185 23.52 2.82 -16.06
C ILE A 185 23.92 1.40 -15.66
N SER A 186 25.22 1.14 -15.66
CA SER A 186 25.79 -0.12 -15.21
C SER A 186 26.23 0.05 -13.75
N PRO A 187 25.55 -0.59 -12.78
CA PRO A 187 25.99 -0.55 -11.40
C PRO A 187 27.30 -1.31 -11.24
N ASP A 188 28.07 -0.94 -10.21
CA ASP A 188 29.32 -1.62 -9.88
C ASP A 188 29.07 -3.12 -9.60
N THR A 189 29.73 -3.97 -10.39
CA THR A 189 29.62 -5.43 -10.30
C THR A 189 30.45 -6.02 -9.19
N ASP A 190 31.42 -5.27 -8.66
CA ASP A 190 32.42 -5.74 -7.70
C ASP A 190 32.00 -5.48 -6.24
N SER A 191 30.84 -4.85 -6.05
CA SER A 191 30.28 -4.64 -4.72
C SER A 191 29.74 -5.94 -4.12
N GLU A 192 30.28 -6.35 -2.96
CA GLU A 192 29.71 -7.42 -2.15
C GLU A 192 28.30 -7.09 -1.59
N ARG A 193 27.89 -5.81 -1.65
CA ARG A 193 26.55 -5.37 -1.23
C ARG A 193 25.50 -5.96 -2.16
N LYS A 194 24.49 -6.59 -1.57
CA LYS A 194 23.32 -7.17 -2.27
C LYS A 194 22.10 -6.25 -2.12
N GLY A 195 21.12 -6.43 -3.01
CA GLY A 195 19.86 -5.69 -2.98
C GLY A 195 19.87 -4.38 -3.77
N TYR A 196 18.74 -3.68 -3.73
CA TYR A 196 18.50 -2.46 -4.51
C TYR A 196 19.29 -1.24 -4.01
N ALA A 197 19.65 -1.21 -2.72
CA ALA A 197 20.34 -0.09 -2.10
C ALA A 197 21.66 0.31 -2.78
N ARG A 198 22.41 -0.66 -3.33
CA ARG A 198 23.68 -0.41 -4.04
C ARG A 198 23.50 0.32 -5.38
N LEU A 199 22.31 0.26 -5.98
CA LEU A 199 22.05 0.81 -7.31
C LEU A 199 22.06 2.34 -7.27
N TRP A 200 21.68 2.92 -6.13
CA TRP A 200 21.68 4.36 -5.89
C TRP A 200 23.06 4.99 -6.09
N ASP A 201 24.14 4.27 -5.77
CA ASP A 201 25.52 4.78 -5.86
C ASP A 201 25.90 5.20 -7.29
N SER A 202 25.39 4.47 -8.29
CA SER A 202 25.62 4.73 -9.71
C SER A 202 24.50 5.54 -10.37
N ALA A 203 23.30 5.49 -9.80
CA ALA A 203 22.10 6.05 -10.41
C ALA A 203 21.88 7.53 -10.09
N VAL A 204 22.37 7.99 -8.93
CA VAL A 204 22.17 9.35 -8.43
C VAL A 204 23.52 10.02 -8.20
N THR A 205 23.94 10.84 -9.17
CA THR A 205 25.28 11.43 -9.23
C THR A 205 25.29 12.95 -9.35
N GLU A 206 24.13 13.57 -9.59
CA GLU A 206 24.00 15.02 -9.80
C GLU A 206 23.23 15.67 -8.62
N PRO A 207 23.88 16.45 -7.74
CA PRO A 207 23.26 16.92 -6.50
C PRO A 207 22.06 17.86 -6.70
N ASP A 208 22.10 18.68 -7.75
CA ASP A 208 21.06 19.68 -8.06
C ASP A 208 19.98 19.16 -9.04
N THR A 209 19.95 17.85 -9.28
CA THR A 209 18.95 17.19 -10.12
C THR A 209 17.82 16.62 -9.26
N LEU A 210 16.58 16.78 -9.73
CA LEU A 210 15.44 16.11 -9.12
C LEU A 210 15.28 14.71 -9.73
N TYR A 211 15.39 13.69 -8.90
CA TYR A 211 15.25 12.30 -9.32
C TYR A 211 13.86 11.78 -9.02
N LEU A 212 13.24 11.14 -10.01
CA LEU A 212 12.04 10.34 -9.88
C LEU A 212 12.45 8.87 -9.85
N LYS A 213 12.50 8.25 -8.68
CA LYS A 213 12.69 6.80 -8.61
C LYS A 213 11.36 6.13 -8.91
N ILE A 214 11.33 5.34 -9.98
CA ILE A 214 10.15 4.60 -10.45
C ILE A 214 10.55 3.12 -10.51
N ASP A 215 9.76 2.24 -9.91
CA ASP A 215 9.97 0.80 -10.07
C ASP A 215 9.57 0.35 -11.48
N ASP A 216 10.31 -0.63 -12.01
CA ASP A 216 10.13 -1.15 -13.37
C ASP A 216 8.81 -1.95 -13.55
N ASP A 217 8.02 -2.07 -12.47
CA ASP A 217 6.70 -2.64 -12.43
C ASP A 217 5.59 -1.68 -11.99
N ILE A 218 5.82 -0.38 -12.17
CA ILE A 218 4.73 0.59 -12.31
C ILE A 218 4.04 0.36 -13.66
N VAL A 219 2.74 0.01 -13.61
CA VAL A 219 1.93 -0.40 -14.78
C VAL A 219 0.84 0.61 -15.15
N TYR A 220 0.73 1.70 -14.40
CA TYR A 220 -0.12 2.84 -14.70
C TYR A 220 0.47 4.12 -14.09
N ILE A 221 0.42 5.22 -14.83
CA ILE A 221 0.74 6.57 -14.35
C ILE A 221 -0.34 7.52 -14.87
N ASP A 222 -1.00 8.25 -13.98
CA ASP A 222 -1.95 9.29 -14.36
C ASP A 222 -1.26 10.44 -15.11
N ASP A 223 -1.93 11.04 -16.09
CA ASP A 223 -1.37 12.12 -16.93
C ASP A 223 -0.89 13.33 -16.10
N HIS A 224 -1.44 13.54 -14.90
CA HIS A 224 -1.03 14.61 -13.99
C HIS A 224 -0.15 14.14 -12.83
N ALA A 225 0.22 12.86 -12.76
CA ALA A 225 0.95 12.31 -11.62
C ALA A 225 2.32 12.96 -11.41
N ILE A 226 3.13 13.00 -12.46
CA ILE A 226 4.48 13.60 -12.39
C ILE A 226 4.42 15.10 -12.10
N PRO A 227 3.58 15.91 -12.79
CA PRO A 227 3.40 17.32 -12.45
C PRO A 227 3.03 17.55 -10.99
N LYS A 228 2.04 16.82 -10.46
CA LYS A 228 1.60 16.96 -9.06
C LYS A 228 2.68 16.53 -8.06
N LEU A 229 3.35 15.41 -8.33
CA LEU A 229 4.43 14.88 -7.50
C LEU A 229 5.60 15.86 -7.39
N VAL A 230 6.06 16.37 -8.54
CA VAL A 230 7.17 17.33 -8.62
C VAL A 230 6.78 18.66 -7.99
N SER A 231 5.58 19.18 -8.29
CA SER A 231 5.12 20.46 -7.73
C SER A 231 5.10 20.42 -6.20
N LEU A 232 4.55 19.36 -5.61
CA LEU A 232 4.55 19.21 -4.15
C LEU A 232 5.98 19.15 -3.57
N LYS A 233 6.91 18.46 -4.26
CA LYS A 233 8.31 18.39 -3.83
C LYS A 233 9.01 19.75 -3.85
N LEU A 234 8.69 20.61 -4.82
CA LEU A 234 9.23 21.97 -4.93
C LEU A 234 8.61 22.91 -3.89
N GLU A 235 7.29 22.85 -3.70
CA GLU A 235 6.55 23.67 -2.74
C GLU A 235 6.88 23.31 -1.28
N SER A 236 7.22 22.05 -1.02
CA SER A 236 7.53 21.52 0.31
C SER A 236 9.04 21.29 0.49
N ASN A 237 9.84 22.36 0.52
CA ASN A 237 11.29 22.28 0.70
C ASN A 237 11.74 21.56 1.99
N HIS A 238 10.88 21.53 3.02
CA HIS A 238 11.13 20.84 4.28
C HIS A 238 10.95 19.32 4.19
N SER A 239 10.30 18.80 3.14
CA SER A 239 10.16 17.35 2.93
C SER A 239 11.50 16.71 2.56
N PHE A 240 11.74 15.49 3.01
CA PHE A 240 12.87 14.70 2.54
C PHE A 240 12.55 14.13 1.15
N ILE A 241 11.51 13.30 1.07
CA ILE A 241 10.95 12.78 -0.19
C ILE A 241 9.46 13.11 -0.29
N VAL A 242 8.96 13.09 -1.52
CA VAL A 242 7.52 13.02 -1.80
C VAL A 242 7.25 11.71 -2.55
N SER A 243 6.27 10.94 -2.11
CA SER A 243 5.79 9.74 -2.79
C SER A 243 4.56 10.03 -3.63
N ALA A 244 4.38 9.30 -4.73
CA ALA A 244 3.13 9.26 -5.47
C ALA A 244 2.05 8.49 -4.67
N ASN A 245 0.80 8.65 -5.09
CA ASN A 245 -0.30 7.81 -4.62
C ASN A 245 -0.35 6.52 -5.44
N VAL A 246 0.15 5.42 -4.89
CA VAL A 246 0.35 4.17 -5.61
C VAL A 246 -0.69 3.12 -5.20
N VAL A 247 -1.52 2.68 -6.14
CA VAL A 247 -2.38 1.49 -6.00
C VAL A 247 -1.49 0.27 -5.81
N ASN A 248 -1.82 -0.58 -4.83
CA ASN A 248 -0.95 -1.66 -4.35
C ASN A 248 0.45 -1.17 -3.88
N GLY A 249 0.53 0.07 -3.38
CA GLY A 249 1.66 0.60 -2.63
C GLY A 249 1.40 0.54 -1.12
N ALA A 250 2.39 0.16 -0.32
CA ALA A 250 2.26 0.08 1.14
C ALA A 250 2.65 1.42 1.80
N PRO A 251 1.86 1.98 2.74
CA PRO A 251 0.61 1.46 3.31
C PRO A 251 -0.68 1.98 2.65
N LEU A 252 -0.59 2.52 1.44
CA LEU A 252 -1.66 3.28 0.78
C LEU A 252 -2.95 2.48 0.54
N SER A 253 -2.87 1.16 0.41
CA SER A 253 -4.05 0.28 0.33
C SER A 253 -5.05 0.51 1.48
N TYR A 254 -4.56 0.82 2.69
CA TYR A 254 -5.43 1.16 3.82
C TYR A 254 -6.21 2.45 3.55
N HIS A 255 -5.55 3.48 3.02
CA HIS A 255 -6.21 4.75 2.73
C HIS A 255 -7.25 4.58 1.63
N HIS A 256 -6.91 3.91 0.53
CA HIS A 256 -7.86 3.63 -0.56
C HIS A 256 -9.09 2.86 -0.07
N TYR A 257 -8.90 1.89 0.82
CA TYR A 257 -10.02 1.17 1.42
C TYR A 257 -10.88 2.07 2.30
N ARG A 258 -10.27 2.84 3.20
CA ARG A 258 -10.97 3.66 4.19
C ARG A 258 -11.63 4.90 3.62
N THR A 259 -11.30 5.27 2.38
CA THR A 259 -11.96 6.33 1.62
C THR A 259 -12.85 5.79 0.50
N GLU A 260 -13.23 4.51 0.56
CA GLU A 260 -14.21 3.88 -0.34
C GLU A 260 -13.80 3.82 -1.83
N ALA A 261 -12.50 3.95 -2.12
CA ALA A 261 -11.97 3.81 -3.47
C ALA A 261 -11.95 2.35 -3.96
N ILE A 262 -11.81 1.39 -3.03
CA ILE A 262 -11.76 -0.03 -3.35
C ILE A 262 -13.18 -0.61 -3.46
N ARG A 263 -13.42 -1.36 -4.55
CA ARG A 263 -14.68 -2.01 -4.88
C ARG A 263 -14.68 -3.48 -4.42
N PRO A 264 -15.86 -4.08 -4.20
CA PRO A 264 -15.94 -5.46 -3.75
C PRO A 264 -15.70 -6.43 -4.92
N TYR A 265 -14.57 -7.13 -4.88
CA TYR A 265 -14.20 -8.16 -5.84
C TYR A 265 -13.77 -9.43 -5.10
N LEU A 266 -14.15 -10.59 -5.64
CA LEU A 266 -13.77 -11.90 -5.14
C LEU A 266 -13.21 -12.77 -6.27
N PRO A 267 -12.35 -13.75 -5.95
CA PRO A 267 -11.78 -14.63 -6.94
C PRO A 267 -12.86 -15.50 -7.58
N GLU A 268 -12.76 -15.69 -8.90
CA GLU A 268 -13.62 -16.63 -9.61
C GLU A 268 -13.37 -18.06 -9.10
N LEU A 269 -14.43 -18.74 -8.68
CA LEU A 269 -14.34 -20.04 -8.00
C LEU A 269 -14.11 -21.21 -8.96
N THR A 270 -14.61 -21.11 -10.19
CA THR A 270 -14.56 -22.19 -11.17
C THR A 270 -13.96 -21.67 -12.46
N GLN A 271 -13.03 -22.44 -13.05
CA GLN A 271 -12.45 -22.05 -14.33
C GLN A 271 -13.54 -22.02 -15.42
N PRO A 272 -13.64 -20.95 -16.21
CA PRO A 272 -14.57 -20.91 -17.33
C PRO A 272 -14.27 -22.05 -18.33
N ASN A 273 -15.32 -22.72 -18.81
CA ASN A 273 -15.19 -23.78 -19.83
C ASN A 273 -14.68 -23.24 -21.18
N ASP A 274 -14.74 -21.93 -21.38
CA ASP A 274 -14.39 -21.30 -22.63
C ASP A 274 -12.90 -20.96 -22.69
N THR A 275 -12.14 -21.82 -23.38
CA THR A 275 -10.72 -21.60 -23.68
C THR A 275 -10.50 -20.55 -24.78
N SER A 276 -11.57 -19.99 -25.36
CA SER A 276 -11.52 -19.02 -26.46
C SER A 276 -11.52 -17.55 -26.03
N LEU A 277 -11.43 -17.26 -24.72
CA LEU A 277 -11.20 -15.89 -24.25
C LEU A 277 -9.92 -15.37 -24.90
N GLY A 278 -10.08 -14.50 -25.90
CA GLY A 278 -8.99 -13.80 -26.56
C GLY A 278 -8.21 -12.92 -25.58
N THR A 279 -7.45 -11.96 -26.10
CA THR A 279 -6.71 -11.02 -25.26
C THR A 279 -7.62 -10.43 -24.16
N PRO A 280 -7.27 -10.57 -22.86
CA PRO A 280 -8.10 -10.08 -21.77
C PRO A 280 -8.42 -8.60 -21.92
N THR A 281 -9.71 -8.29 -21.96
CA THR A 281 -10.20 -6.91 -21.91
C THR A 281 -9.87 -6.27 -20.57
N TRP A 282 -9.43 -5.01 -20.56
CA TRP A 282 -9.21 -4.28 -19.31
C TRP A 282 -10.53 -3.82 -18.66
N ARG A 283 -11.64 -3.86 -19.39
CA ARG A 283 -12.95 -3.36 -18.97
C ARG A 283 -13.57 -4.24 -17.89
N ALA A 284 -13.85 -3.65 -16.74
CA ALA A 284 -14.52 -4.31 -15.63
C ALA A 284 -15.98 -4.66 -15.95
N SER A 285 -16.66 -3.86 -16.78
CA SER A 285 -18.04 -4.07 -17.22
C SER A 285 -18.25 -5.40 -17.93
N GLN A 286 -17.22 -5.90 -18.61
CA GLN A 286 -17.23 -7.15 -19.37
C GLN A 286 -17.02 -8.40 -18.51
N LEU A 287 -16.71 -8.24 -17.22
CA LEU A 287 -16.68 -9.35 -16.28
C LEU A 287 -18.11 -9.76 -15.88
N PRO A 288 -18.40 -11.07 -15.75
CA PRO A 288 -19.64 -11.52 -15.11
C PRO A 288 -19.65 -11.11 -13.63
N PRO A 289 -20.82 -10.96 -13.00
CA PRO A 289 -20.89 -10.81 -11.55
C PRO A 289 -20.28 -12.04 -10.85
N TRP A 290 -19.74 -11.86 -9.65
CA TRP A 290 -19.28 -12.97 -8.83
C TRP A 290 -20.46 -13.83 -8.37
N GLU A 291 -20.34 -15.15 -8.53
CA GLU A 291 -21.31 -16.14 -8.06
C GLU A 291 -20.63 -17.09 -7.07
N GLY A 292 -21.29 -17.30 -5.93
CA GLY A 292 -20.82 -18.19 -4.87
C GLY A 292 -21.59 -18.00 -3.56
N PRO A 293 -21.22 -18.70 -2.49
CA PRO A 293 -21.90 -18.60 -1.20
C PRO A 293 -21.85 -17.18 -0.60
N ASP A 294 -22.93 -16.74 0.06
CA ASP A 294 -22.99 -15.43 0.71
C ASP A 294 -22.01 -15.30 1.88
N ASP A 295 -21.67 -16.41 2.53
CA ASP A 295 -20.71 -16.53 3.63
C ASP A 295 -19.28 -16.82 3.17
N PHE A 296 -19.02 -16.81 1.86
CA PHE A 296 -17.67 -17.01 1.34
C PHE A 296 -16.75 -15.85 1.72
N GLU A 297 -15.66 -16.19 2.40
CA GLU A 297 -14.52 -15.30 2.66
C GLU A 297 -13.26 -15.89 2.04
N PHE A 298 -12.48 -15.07 1.34
CA PHE A 298 -11.23 -15.55 0.74
C PHE A 298 -10.10 -15.59 1.79
N PRO A 299 -9.50 -16.75 2.08
CA PRO A 299 -8.43 -16.86 3.05
C PRO A 299 -7.15 -16.14 2.56
N LEU A 300 -6.68 -15.15 3.32
CA LEU A 300 -5.43 -14.41 3.04
C LEU A 300 -4.15 -15.28 3.00
N GLY A 301 -4.23 -16.52 3.50
CA GLY A 301 -3.11 -17.45 3.53
C GLY A 301 -2.90 -18.24 2.24
N VAL A 302 -3.86 -18.24 1.30
CA VAL A 302 -3.74 -18.99 0.05
C VAL A 302 -2.78 -18.25 -0.88
N GLY A 303 -1.69 -18.92 -1.26
CA GLY A 303 -0.59 -18.35 -2.05
C GLY A 303 -0.44 -18.96 -3.43
N THR A 304 -1.55 -19.42 -4.04
CA THR A 304 -1.60 -19.73 -5.48
C THR A 304 -2.94 -19.32 -6.05
N ALA A 305 -2.94 -18.57 -7.16
CA ALA A 305 -4.15 -18.42 -7.98
C ALA A 305 -4.65 -19.82 -8.43
N PRO A 306 -5.96 -20.10 -8.42
CA PRO A 306 -6.49 -21.45 -8.64
C PRO A 306 -6.23 -22.03 -10.04
N TYR A 307 -6.05 -21.18 -11.05
CA TYR A 307 -5.76 -21.57 -12.43
C TYR A 307 -5.11 -20.40 -13.22
N PRO A 308 -4.49 -20.64 -14.40
CA PRO A 308 -3.89 -19.58 -15.20
C PRO A 308 -4.91 -18.57 -15.73
N ASN A 309 -4.52 -17.30 -15.84
CA ASN A 309 -5.40 -16.18 -16.18
C ASN A 309 -6.60 -16.03 -15.24
N HIS A 310 -6.39 -16.32 -13.95
CA HIS A 310 -7.42 -16.22 -12.93
C HIS A 310 -8.02 -14.81 -12.85
N ARG A 311 -9.35 -14.75 -12.86
CA ARG A 311 -10.11 -13.50 -12.79
C ARG A 311 -10.59 -13.24 -11.37
N TRP A 312 -10.77 -11.97 -11.05
CA TRP A 312 -11.54 -11.53 -9.90
C TRP A 312 -12.80 -10.86 -10.42
N LEU A 313 -13.94 -11.28 -9.88
CA LEU A 313 -15.26 -10.88 -10.36
C LEU A 313 -15.89 -9.85 -9.42
N PRO A 314 -16.61 -8.85 -9.95
CA PRO A 314 -17.28 -7.83 -9.15
C PRO A 314 -18.51 -8.39 -8.44
N LEU A 315 -18.72 -8.00 -7.19
CA LEU A 315 -19.94 -8.23 -6.43
C LEU A 315 -20.99 -7.15 -6.81
N ARG A 316 -21.75 -7.39 -7.88
CA ARG A 316 -22.69 -6.40 -8.46
C ARG A 316 -24.07 -6.34 -7.79
N HIS A 317 -24.34 -7.19 -6.79
CA HIS A 317 -25.66 -7.30 -6.18
C HIS A 317 -26.01 -6.17 -5.20
N GLY A 318 -25.14 -5.16 -5.07
CA GLY A 318 -25.48 -3.87 -4.45
C GLY A 318 -25.58 -3.91 -2.92
N ASN A 319 -25.13 -4.98 -2.27
CA ASN A 319 -25.08 -5.01 -0.81
C ASN A 319 -23.85 -4.23 -0.33
N ARG A 320 -24.09 -3.13 0.39
CA ARG A 320 -23.01 -2.30 0.96
C ARG A 320 -22.09 -3.08 1.90
N SER A 321 -22.55 -4.20 2.46
CA SER A 321 -21.74 -5.04 3.34
C SER A 321 -20.80 -5.98 2.59
N ASP A 322 -20.90 -6.12 1.26
CA ASP A 322 -20.07 -7.06 0.48
C ASP A 322 -18.56 -6.77 0.63
N ILE A 323 -18.18 -5.52 0.84
CA ILE A 323 -16.77 -5.14 1.05
C ILE A 323 -16.16 -5.83 2.29
N TYR A 324 -16.98 -6.13 3.31
CA TYR A 324 -16.56 -6.73 4.59
C TYR A 324 -16.41 -8.26 4.55
N ARG A 325 -16.43 -8.87 3.37
CA ARG A 325 -16.03 -10.27 3.17
C ARG A 325 -14.92 -10.44 2.12
N THR A 326 -14.41 -9.31 1.63
CA THR A 326 -13.35 -9.28 0.62
C THR A 326 -11.99 -9.06 1.27
N PRO A 327 -10.88 -9.50 0.65
CA PRO A 327 -9.54 -9.38 1.22
C PRO A 327 -9.19 -7.99 1.75
N ILE A 328 -9.62 -6.92 1.08
CA ILE A 328 -9.26 -5.53 1.42
C ILE A 328 -9.66 -5.12 2.84
N GLN A 329 -10.66 -5.77 3.45
CA GLN A 329 -11.05 -5.52 4.83
C GLN A 329 -9.89 -5.69 5.82
N HIS A 330 -8.93 -6.54 5.48
CA HIS A 330 -7.74 -6.79 6.29
C HIS A 330 -6.61 -5.77 6.05
N SER A 331 -6.78 -4.79 5.16
CA SER A 331 -5.75 -3.76 4.94
C SER A 331 -5.44 -3.00 6.23
N LEU A 332 -4.15 -2.90 6.57
CA LEU A 332 -3.68 -2.27 7.80
C LEU A 332 -2.91 -0.98 7.47
N CYS A 333 -3.07 0.03 8.32
CA CYS A 333 -2.30 1.28 8.24
C CYS A 333 -0.78 1.05 8.38
N SER A 334 -0.37 -0.06 9.00
CA SER A 334 1.03 -0.50 9.09
C SER A 334 1.12 -1.97 8.63
N PRO A 335 1.26 -2.22 7.31
CA PRO A 335 1.05 -3.55 6.74
C PRO A 335 2.27 -4.47 6.89
N TRP A 336 3.44 -3.96 7.29
CA TRP A 336 4.79 -4.55 7.19
C TRP A 336 5.02 -5.94 7.84
N LYS A 337 4.00 -6.55 8.44
CA LYS A 337 4.07 -7.88 9.05
C LYS A 337 3.05 -8.85 8.46
N GLU A 338 1.78 -8.66 8.77
CA GLU A 338 0.75 -9.68 8.57
C GLU A 338 0.15 -9.68 7.16
N VAL A 339 0.02 -8.49 6.58
CA VAL A 339 -0.70 -8.28 5.32
C VAL A 339 0.19 -7.80 4.18
N TYR A 340 1.43 -7.43 4.48
CA TYR A 340 2.43 -7.11 3.47
C TYR A 340 2.66 -8.31 2.56
N GLY A 341 2.44 -8.10 1.26
CA GLY A 341 2.68 -9.14 0.27
C GLY A 341 1.57 -10.16 0.08
N LYS A 342 0.37 -9.96 0.65
CA LYS A 342 -0.78 -10.81 0.31
C LYS A 342 -1.26 -10.46 -1.09
N TRP A 343 -1.22 -11.42 -2.01
CA TRP A 343 -1.57 -11.18 -3.40
C TRP A 343 -3.07 -10.92 -3.60
N SER A 344 -3.93 -11.50 -2.77
CA SER A 344 -5.38 -11.28 -2.82
C SER A 344 -5.77 -9.82 -2.54
N LEU A 345 -5.04 -9.15 -1.65
CA LEU A 345 -5.16 -7.70 -1.45
C LEU A 345 -4.77 -6.91 -2.70
N ALA A 346 -3.69 -7.30 -3.37
CA ALA A 346 -3.26 -6.65 -4.60
C ALA A 346 -4.26 -6.89 -5.73
N ALA A 347 -4.71 -8.13 -5.91
CA ALA A 347 -5.66 -8.49 -6.95
C ALA A 347 -6.96 -7.69 -6.82
N GLN A 348 -7.57 -7.64 -5.63
CA GLN A 348 -8.76 -6.82 -5.41
C GLN A 348 -8.51 -5.33 -5.72
N GLN A 349 -7.36 -4.77 -5.33
CA GLN A 349 -7.02 -3.38 -5.64
C GLN A 349 -6.93 -3.13 -7.15
N HIS A 350 -6.26 -4.00 -7.89
CA HIS A 350 -6.12 -3.85 -9.35
C HIS A 350 -7.47 -3.95 -10.07
N PHE A 351 -8.30 -4.92 -9.72
CA PHE A 351 -9.63 -5.06 -10.33
C PHE A 351 -10.57 -3.90 -9.99
N SER A 352 -10.53 -3.41 -8.75
CA SER A 352 -11.25 -2.17 -8.37
C SER A 352 -10.75 -0.95 -9.15
N PHE A 353 -9.44 -0.91 -9.41
CA PHE A 353 -8.84 0.17 -10.17
C PHE A 353 -9.24 0.14 -11.65
N PHE A 354 -9.31 -1.04 -12.28
CA PHE A 354 -9.84 -1.17 -13.65
C PHE A 354 -11.29 -0.67 -13.75
N GLU A 355 -12.13 -0.95 -12.76
CA GLU A 355 -13.49 -0.41 -12.71
C GLU A 355 -13.48 1.13 -12.65
N SER A 356 -12.62 1.70 -11.81
CA SER A 356 -12.50 3.15 -11.66
C SER A 356 -11.95 3.82 -12.92
N LEU A 357 -11.00 3.18 -13.61
CA LEU A 357 -10.51 3.61 -14.92
C LEU A 357 -11.63 3.62 -15.96
N GLU A 358 -12.44 2.57 -16.02
CA GLU A 358 -13.52 2.47 -16.99
C GLU A 358 -14.63 3.49 -16.73
N GLN A 359 -14.92 3.78 -15.46
CA GLN A 359 -15.92 4.77 -15.05
C GLN A 359 -15.41 6.21 -15.10
N ASN A 360 -14.12 6.43 -15.43
CA ASN A 360 -13.46 7.73 -15.33
C ASN A 360 -13.63 8.36 -13.93
N ALA A 361 -13.48 7.53 -12.89
CA ALA A 361 -13.72 7.86 -11.49
C ALA A 361 -12.46 7.62 -10.64
N THR A 362 -11.28 7.92 -11.18
CA THR A 362 -9.99 7.73 -10.47
C THR A 362 -9.75 8.76 -9.38
N ASP A 363 -10.52 9.84 -9.34
CA ASP A 363 -10.48 10.88 -8.32
C ASP A 363 -10.84 10.36 -6.92
N VAL A 364 -11.59 9.25 -6.82
CA VAL A 364 -11.91 8.58 -5.55
C VAL A 364 -10.67 8.08 -4.80
N TYR A 365 -9.54 7.90 -5.50
CA TYR A 365 -8.26 7.52 -4.88
C TYR A 365 -7.54 8.71 -4.21
N ASP A 366 -7.93 9.95 -4.49
CA ASP A 366 -7.38 11.13 -3.82
C ASP A 366 -7.97 11.29 -2.41
N PHE A 367 -7.33 10.62 -1.45
CA PHE A 367 -7.86 10.46 -0.09
C PHE A 367 -7.60 11.66 0.85
N ALA A 368 -6.84 12.67 0.42
CA ALA A 368 -6.53 13.82 1.26
C ALA A 368 -7.18 15.10 0.75
N ARG A 369 -7.94 15.78 1.62
CA ARG A 369 -8.66 17.03 1.31
C ARG A 369 -7.78 18.13 0.67
N ARG A 370 -6.48 18.14 0.96
CA ARG A 370 -5.52 19.14 0.44
C ARG A 370 -4.57 18.58 -0.62
N GLY A 371 -4.80 17.37 -1.14
CA GLY A 371 -3.90 16.72 -2.09
C GLY A 371 -2.56 16.25 -1.48
N VAL A 372 -2.42 16.34 -0.15
CA VAL A 372 -1.17 16.02 0.57
C VAL A 372 -1.49 15.19 1.80
N TRP A 373 -0.79 14.06 1.93
CA TRP A 373 -0.76 13.26 3.15
C TRP A 373 0.64 13.25 3.76
N ASN A 374 0.74 13.53 5.05
CA ASN A 374 2.01 13.57 5.76
C ASN A 374 2.25 12.23 6.47
N MET A 375 3.19 11.43 5.94
CA MET A 375 3.60 10.16 6.56
C MET A 375 4.50 10.37 7.78
N GLY A 376 4.98 11.60 8.00
CA GLY A 376 5.94 11.93 9.05
C GLY A 376 7.23 11.15 8.84
N PHE A 377 7.47 10.20 9.74
CA PHE A 377 8.66 9.33 9.75
C PHE A 377 8.28 7.85 9.72
N GLU A 378 7.11 7.54 9.18
CA GLU A 378 6.66 6.17 8.97
C GLU A 378 7.10 5.65 7.61
N ARG A 379 7.32 4.34 7.54
CA ARG A 379 7.76 3.66 6.32
C ARG A 379 6.65 3.73 5.27
N ILE A 380 7.05 3.96 4.02
CA ILE A 380 6.23 3.84 2.81
C ILE A 380 7.07 3.14 1.75
N SER A 381 6.45 2.40 0.83
CA SER A 381 7.19 1.81 -0.28
C SER A 381 7.69 2.87 -1.25
N ILE A 382 8.92 2.71 -1.74
CA ILE A 382 9.59 3.67 -2.62
C ILE A 382 9.32 3.42 -4.11
N ASN A 383 8.14 2.87 -4.44
CA ASN A 383 7.80 2.44 -5.80
C ASN A 383 7.76 3.59 -6.81
N PHE A 384 7.36 4.78 -6.35
CA PHE A 384 7.35 5.99 -7.16
C PHE A 384 7.52 7.22 -6.27
N ILE A 385 8.75 7.75 -6.19
CA ILE A 385 9.10 8.89 -5.32
C ILE A 385 9.88 9.97 -6.07
N ALA A 386 9.79 11.20 -5.58
CA ALA A 386 10.61 12.34 -5.96
C ALA A 386 11.58 12.73 -4.82
N VAL A 387 12.86 12.88 -5.16
CA VAL A 387 13.94 13.19 -4.21
C VAL A 387 15.05 14.00 -4.89
N TRP A 388 15.68 14.92 -4.14
CA TRP A 388 16.84 15.64 -4.67
C TRP A 388 18.08 14.76 -4.69
N GLY A 389 18.94 14.92 -5.70
CA GLY A 389 20.19 14.18 -5.79
C GLY A 389 21.06 14.35 -4.55
N LYS A 390 21.23 15.58 -4.06
CA LYS A 390 21.99 15.88 -2.83
C LYS A 390 21.46 15.12 -1.61
N ASP A 391 20.14 14.95 -1.50
CA ASP A 391 19.51 14.28 -0.36
C ASP A 391 19.88 12.79 -0.32
N ILE A 392 20.14 12.19 -1.49
CA ILE A 392 20.65 10.82 -1.60
C ILE A 392 22.17 10.78 -1.42
N ILE A 393 22.92 11.61 -2.16
CA ILE A 393 24.38 11.61 -2.20
C ILE A 393 24.99 11.77 -0.80
N ASP A 394 24.44 12.68 0.02
CA ASP A 394 24.90 12.94 1.40
C ASP A 394 24.73 11.74 2.36
N HIS A 395 24.03 10.70 1.91
CA HIS A 395 23.63 9.54 2.69
C HIS A 395 24.08 8.20 2.10
N LEU A 396 24.81 8.21 0.98
CA LEU A 396 25.40 7.01 0.41
C LEU A 396 26.58 6.51 1.28
N PRO A 397 26.83 5.19 1.34
CA PRO A 397 26.02 4.12 0.75
C PRO A 397 24.76 3.81 1.56
N LEU A 398 23.66 3.48 0.87
CA LEU A 398 22.46 2.93 1.50
C LEU A 398 22.62 1.42 1.77
N VAL A 399 21.93 0.92 2.80
CA VAL A 399 21.90 -0.50 3.19
C VAL A 399 20.50 -1.10 3.01
N ASP A 400 19.48 -0.47 3.60
CA ASP A 400 18.05 -0.72 3.36
C ASP A 400 17.49 0.59 2.84
N ASP A 401 17.46 0.75 1.51
CA ASP A 401 17.07 2.01 0.87
C ASP A 401 15.65 2.42 1.25
N GLU A 402 14.70 1.51 1.25
CA GLU A 402 13.32 1.82 1.61
C GLU A 402 13.21 2.30 3.06
N ALA A 403 13.77 1.59 4.05
CA ALA A 403 13.71 2.02 5.44
C ALA A 403 14.56 3.28 5.71
N MET A 404 15.70 3.42 5.04
CA MET A 404 16.57 4.58 5.22
C MET A 404 15.93 5.85 4.67
N LEU A 405 15.45 5.81 3.43
CA LEU A 405 14.92 6.98 2.73
C LEU A 405 13.54 7.41 3.25
N THR A 406 12.77 6.51 3.87
CA THR A 406 11.39 6.82 4.30
C THR A 406 11.26 6.98 5.81
N LYS A 407 12.21 6.46 6.58
CA LYS A 407 12.12 6.46 8.05
C LYS A 407 13.38 6.98 8.74
N SER A 408 14.54 6.34 8.58
CA SER A 408 15.68 6.66 9.44
C SER A 408 16.33 8.01 9.11
N ILE A 409 16.56 8.32 7.83
CA ILE A 409 17.12 9.59 7.38
C ILE A 409 16.11 10.74 7.60
N PRO A 410 14.84 10.63 7.14
CA PRO A 410 13.79 11.61 7.46
C PRO A 410 13.73 11.99 8.94
N ARG A 411 13.74 11.00 9.84
CA ARG A 411 13.69 11.20 11.29
C ARG A 411 14.93 11.92 11.82
N ARG A 412 16.12 11.53 11.34
CA ARG A 412 17.40 12.16 11.74
C ARG A 412 17.48 13.62 11.30
N LEU A 413 16.99 13.93 10.10
CA LEU A 413 17.01 15.28 9.53
C LEU A 413 15.81 16.14 9.95
N ASN A 414 14.81 15.55 10.62
CA ASN A 414 13.52 16.18 10.90
C ASN A 414 12.83 16.72 9.63
N ARG A 415 12.94 15.97 8.53
CA ARG A 415 12.37 16.28 7.22
C ARG A 415 11.39 15.17 6.85
N PRO A 416 10.06 15.40 6.86
CA PRO A 416 9.09 14.33 6.75
C PRO A 416 9.00 13.76 5.33
N VAL A 417 8.36 12.59 5.24
CA VAL A 417 7.88 12.00 4.00
C VAL A 417 6.45 12.50 3.74
N LEU A 418 6.21 12.99 2.54
CA LEU A 418 4.87 13.38 2.08
C LEU A 418 4.38 12.45 0.98
N VAL A 419 3.06 12.39 0.78
CA VAL A 419 2.43 11.73 -0.37
C VAL A 419 1.61 12.79 -1.12
N ALA A 420 1.87 12.92 -2.42
CA ALA A 420 1.01 13.68 -3.32
C ALA A 420 -0.21 12.80 -3.66
N THR A 421 -1.33 12.97 -2.94
CA THR A 421 -2.47 12.04 -3.03
C THR A 421 -3.17 12.10 -4.38
N GLY A 422 -3.10 13.24 -5.08
CA GLY A 422 -3.58 13.36 -6.46
C GLY A 422 -2.61 12.83 -7.53
N ALA A 423 -1.39 12.40 -7.17
CA ALA A 423 -0.40 11.86 -8.10
C ALA A 423 -0.54 10.34 -8.24
N LEU A 424 -1.56 9.90 -8.96
CA LEU A 424 -1.97 8.50 -8.99
C LEU A 424 -1.10 7.63 -9.92
N ALA A 425 -0.70 6.46 -9.43
CA ALA A 425 0.00 5.42 -10.17
C ALA A 425 -0.44 4.02 -9.69
N SER A 426 -0.05 2.96 -10.40
CA SER A 426 -0.30 1.58 -9.96
C SER A 426 0.97 0.75 -10.03
N HIS A 427 1.29 0.07 -8.92
CA HIS A 427 2.42 -0.86 -8.81
C HIS A 427 1.91 -2.29 -8.91
N TYR A 428 2.48 -3.09 -9.81
CA TYR A 428 1.96 -4.42 -10.11
C TYR A 428 2.11 -5.39 -8.93
N ALA A 429 3.32 -5.57 -8.38
CA ALA A 429 3.53 -6.65 -7.41
C ALA A 429 4.76 -6.43 -6.53
N PHE A 430 4.59 -6.58 -5.21
CA PHE A 430 5.73 -6.86 -4.34
C PHE A 430 6.31 -8.24 -4.63
N THR A 431 7.59 -8.48 -4.31
CA THR A 431 8.28 -9.77 -4.55
C THR A 431 7.47 -10.98 -4.09
N SER A 432 6.80 -10.89 -2.95
CA SER A 432 5.95 -11.95 -2.38
C SER A 432 4.62 -12.17 -3.10
N GLN A 433 4.18 -11.23 -3.95
CA GLN A 433 2.93 -11.31 -4.72
C GLN A 433 3.18 -11.78 -6.15
N VAL A 434 4.43 -11.79 -6.62
CA VAL A 434 4.76 -11.97 -8.04
C VAL A 434 4.23 -13.28 -8.60
N GLU A 435 4.49 -14.41 -7.93
CA GLU A 435 4.11 -15.73 -8.45
C GLU A 435 2.59 -15.92 -8.53
N ASP A 436 1.86 -15.31 -7.61
CA ASP A 436 0.40 -15.34 -7.62
C ASP A 436 -0.19 -14.45 -8.70
N LEU A 437 0.22 -13.17 -8.75
CA LEU A 437 -0.35 -12.21 -9.69
C LEU A 437 -0.01 -12.55 -11.14
N LYS A 438 1.15 -13.16 -11.39
CA LYS A 438 1.51 -13.70 -12.72
C LYS A 438 0.49 -14.72 -13.26
N ASN A 439 -0.21 -15.42 -12.39
CA ASN A 439 -1.24 -16.40 -12.77
C ASN A 439 -2.63 -15.76 -12.94
N THR A 440 -2.77 -14.45 -12.70
CA THR A 440 -4.00 -13.69 -12.98
C THR A 440 -3.92 -13.03 -14.35
N ASP A 441 -5.04 -12.48 -14.83
CA ASP A 441 -5.06 -11.66 -16.06
C ASP A 441 -4.76 -10.16 -15.81
N ILE A 442 -4.26 -9.77 -14.63
CA ILE A 442 -4.06 -8.36 -14.27
C ILE A 442 -3.04 -7.67 -15.19
N LEU A 443 -1.89 -8.29 -15.44
CA LEU A 443 -0.85 -7.68 -16.26
C LEU A 443 -1.31 -7.52 -17.72
N SER A 444 -2.02 -8.52 -18.26
CA SER A 444 -2.59 -8.46 -19.61
C SER A 444 -3.70 -7.40 -19.72
N ARG A 445 -4.49 -7.18 -18.67
CA ARG A 445 -5.43 -6.04 -18.59
C ARG A 445 -4.72 -4.69 -18.62
N TYR A 446 -3.64 -4.50 -17.87
CA TYR A 446 -2.84 -3.26 -17.96
C TYR A 446 -2.24 -3.07 -19.35
N ARG A 447 -1.74 -4.15 -19.98
CA ARG A 447 -1.25 -4.14 -21.36
C ARG A 447 -2.36 -3.71 -22.33
N ALA A 448 -3.56 -4.28 -22.21
CA ALA A 448 -4.71 -3.93 -23.03
C ALA A 448 -5.13 -2.46 -22.85
N TYR A 449 -5.18 -1.97 -21.60
CA TYR A 449 -5.44 -0.55 -21.31
C TYR A 449 -4.41 0.37 -21.97
N ALA A 450 -3.12 0.07 -21.79
CA ALA A 450 -2.04 0.87 -22.35
C ALA A 450 -2.06 0.87 -23.89
N ASN A 451 -2.33 -0.29 -24.51
CA ASN A 451 -2.44 -0.42 -25.95
C ASN A 451 -3.70 0.24 -26.53
N GLU A 452 -4.74 0.47 -25.73
CA GLU A 452 -5.93 1.19 -26.19
C GLU A 452 -5.79 2.70 -26.00
N LEU A 453 -5.27 3.15 -24.86
CA LEU A 453 -5.41 4.55 -24.40
C LEU A 453 -4.09 5.30 -24.22
N VAL A 454 -2.95 4.61 -24.16
CA VAL A 454 -1.66 5.24 -23.80
C VAL A 454 -0.69 5.26 -24.97
N CYS A 455 -0.49 4.11 -25.63
CA CYS A 455 0.45 3.93 -26.74
C CYS A 455 -0.16 3.01 -27.82
N PRO A 456 -1.18 3.47 -28.57
CA PRO A 456 -1.93 2.60 -29.47
C PRO A 456 -1.10 1.84 -30.49
N GLY A 457 -1.30 0.52 -30.57
CA GLY A 457 -0.64 -0.37 -31.52
C GLY A 457 0.84 -0.64 -31.26
N THR A 458 1.35 -0.25 -30.09
CA THR A 458 2.77 -0.40 -29.73
C THR A 458 3.04 -1.69 -28.94
N LEU A 459 2.03 -2.19 -28.22
CA LEU A 459 2.15 -3.40 -27.41
C LEU A 459 1.54 -4.58 -28.17
N ILE A 460 2.22 -5.73 -28.13
CA ILE A 460 1.81 -6.98 -28.79
C ILE A 460 1.06 -7.86 -27.80
#